data_AF-A0A3D6DLL0-F1
#
_entry.id   AF-A0A3D6DLL0-F1
#
_cell.length_a   1.000
_cell.length_b   1.000
_cell.length_c   1.000
_cell.angle_alpha   90.00
_cell.angle_beta   90.00
_cell.angle_gamma   90.00
#
_symmetry.space_group_name_H-M   'P 1'
#
loop_
_entity.id
_entity.type
_entity.pdbx_description
1 polymer ?
#
loop_
_entity_poly.entity_id
_entity_poly.type
_entity_poly.pdbx_seq_one_letter_code
_entity_poly.pdbx_strand_id
1 'polypeptide(L)' 'FCEKPIDLNYEKVQTVTQTVAAAGVQFMVGFNRRFDPHIQQLKSVIEVGKIGQPRSLKITSRDPAPPP' A
#
# COMPACT_ATOMS: atom_id res chain seq x y z
N PHE A 1 1.74 -13.06 5.80
CA PHE A 1 1.35 -11.68 6.17
C PHE A 1 2.52 -11.05 6.93
N CYS A 2 2.82 -9.77 6.72
CA CYS A 2 3.90 -9.04 7.38
C CYS A 2 3.43 -7.61 7.69
N GLU A 3 3.61 -7.14 8.93
CA GLU A 3 3.32 -5.75 9.26
C GLU A 3 4.25 -4.78 8.54
N LYS A 4 3.79 -3.54 8.32
CA LYS A 4 4.59 -2.51 7.67
C LYS A 4 5.52 -1.81 8.69
N PRO A 5 6.78 -1.49 8.33
CA PRO A 5 7.49 -1.85 7.10
C PRO A 5 8.07 -3.28 7.14
N ILE A 6 8.30 -3.89 5.96
CA ILE A 6 8.96 -5.21 5.86
C ILE A 6 10.36 -5.16 6.49
N ASP A 7 11.17 -4.17 6.09
CA ASP A 7 12.47 -3.85 6.66
C ASP A 7 12.76 -2.37 6.35
N LEU A 8 13.70 -1.76 7.07
CA LEU A 8 14.18 -0.40 6.80
C LEU A 8 15.25 -0.37 5.69
N ASN A 9 15.91 -1.50 5.41
CA ASN A 9 16.86 -1.66 4.32
C ASN A 9 16.18 -2.20 3.06
N TYR A 10 16.28 -1.44 1.96
CA TYR A 10 15.72 -1.80 0.66
C TYR A 10 16.24 -3.13 0.10
N GLU A 11 17.53 -3.43 0.23
CA GLU A 11 18.15 -4.67 -0.28
C GLU A 11 17.56 -5.91 0.40
N LYS A 12 17.26 -5.80 1.69
CA LYS A 12 16.57 -6.86 2.44
C LYS A 12 15.13 -7.03 1.97
N VAL A 13 14.41 -5.93 1.70
CA VAL A 13 13.05 -5.98 1.13
C VAL A 13 13.05 -6.69 -0.23
N GLN A 14 14.04 -6.44 -1.08
CA GLN A 14 14.19 -7.15 -2.36
C GLN A 14 14.41 -8.65 -2.16
N THR A 15 15.31 -9.03 -1.26
CA THR A 15 15.57 -10.45 -0.92
C THR A 15 14.31 -11.16 -0.43
N VAL A 16 13.56 -10.54 0.48
CA VAL A 16 12.28 -11.07 0.97
C VAL A 16 11.27 -11.24 -0.17
N THR A 17 11.15 -10.24 -1.04
CA THR A 17 10.23 -10.27 -2.19
C THR A 17 10.54 -11.43 -3.14
N GLN A 18 11.82 -11.65 -3.46
CA GLN A 18 12.26 -12.76 -4.31
C GLN A 18 12.01 -14.13 -3.65
N THR A 19 12.31 -14.25 -2.35
CA THR A 19 12.13 -15.49 -1.59
C THR A 19 10.66 -15.91 -1.55
N VAL A 20 9.77 -14.94 -1.28
CA VAL A 20 8.31 -15.17 -1.26
C VAL A 20 7.80 -15.57 -2.63
N ALA A 21 8.27 -14.91 -3.70
CA ALA A 21 7.88 -15.25 -5.07
C ALA A 21 8.32 -16.67 -5.45
N ALA A 22 9.56 -17.07 -5.10
CA ALA A 22 10.07 -18.40 -5.33
C ALA A 22 9.34 -19.48 -4.52
N ALA A 23 8.91 -19.16 -3.29
CA ALA A 23 8.13 -20.06 -2.45
C ALA A 23 6.68 -20.25 -2.94
N GLY A 24 6.19 -19.39 -3.83
CA GLY A 24 4.82 -19.48 -4.37
C GLY A 24 3.72 -19.27 -3.32
N VAL A 25 4.05 -18.62 -2.19
CA VAL A 25 3.11 -18.42 -1.09
C VAL A 25 2.37 -17.09 -1.21
N GLN A 26 1.14 -17.07 -0.71
CA GLN A 26 0.39 -15.81 -0.61
C GLN A 26 1.01 -14.92 0.47
N PHE A 27 1.51 -13.76 0.04
CA PHE A 27 2.13 -12.78 0.92
C PHE A 27 1.44 -11.42 0.78
N MET A 28 1.27 -10.77 1.91
CA MET A 28 0.61 -9.47 2.03
C MET A 28 1.31 -8.66 3.10
N VAL A 29 1.54 -7.38 2.79
CA VAL A 29 2.03 -6.37 3.73
C VAL A 29 0.86 -5.63 4.35
N GLY A 30 0.96 -5.28 5.64
CA GLY A 30 -0.03 -4.57 6.45
C GLY A 30 -0.33 -3.11 6.05
N PHE A 31 -0.45 -2.81 4.75
CA PHE A 31 -0.99 -1.52 4.27
C PHE A 31 -2.53 -1.53 4.32
N ASN A 32 -3.09 -1.64 5.52
CA ASN A 32 -4.53 -1.77 5.77
C ASN A 32 -5.36 -0.62 5.16
N ARG A 33 -4.90 0.63 5.28
CA ARG A 33 -5.60 1.82 4.74
C ARG A 33 -5.89 1.73 3.22
N ARG A 34 -5.17 0.88 2.47
CA ARG A 34 -5.47 0.61 1.04
C ARG A 34 -6.88 0.06 0.83
N PHE A 35 -7.43 -0.65 1.81
CA PHE A 35 -8.73 -1.30 1.73
C PHE A 35 -9.87 -0.47 2.34
N ASP A 36 -9.57 0.70 2.91
CA ASP A 36 -10.59 1.60 3.44
C ASP A 36 -11.60 1.94 2.32
N PRO A 37 -12.92 1.91 2.59
CA PRO A 37 -13.95 2.10 1.57
C PRO A 37 -13.76 3.37 0.73
N HIS A 38 -13.33 4.47 1.37
CA HIS A 38 -13.06 5.73 0.69
C HIS A 38 -11.86 5.66 -0.28
N ILE A 39 -10.82 4.90 0.06
CA ILE A 39 -9.66 4.70 -0.82
C ILE A 39 -10.03 3.80 -2.01
N GLN A 40 -10.81 2.75 -1.78
CA GLN A 40 -11.34 1.89 -2.84
C GLN A 40 -12.26 2.66 -3.79
N GLN A 41 -13.15 3.51 -3.25
CA GLN A 41 -14.02 4.38 -4.04
C GLN A 41 -13.21 5.39 -4.86
N LEU A 42 -12.21 6.03 -4.26
CA LEU A 42 -11.32 6.95 -4.98
C LEU A 42 -10.60 6.26 -6.15
N LYS A 43 -10.05 5.06 -5.90
CA LYS A 43 -9.43 4.23 -6.94
C LYS A 43 -10.42 3.95 -8.08
N SER A 44 -11.64 3.52 -7.75
CA SER A 44 -12.68 3.26 -8.76
C SER A 44 -13.01 4.49 -9.60
N VAL A 45 -13.18 5.66 -8.97
CA VAL A 45 -13.47 6.94 -9.65
C VAL A 45 -12.35 7.34 -10.63
N ILE A 46 -11.09 7.10 -10.24
CA ILE A 46 -9.92 7.35 -11.09
C ILE A 46 -9.87 6.35 -12.26
N GLU A 47 -10.09 5.06 -11.99
CA GLU A 47 -10.03 4.00 -13.00
C GLU A 47 -11.11 4.14 -14.08
N VAL A 48 -12.31 4.59 -13.72
CA VAL A 48 -13.38 4.87 -14.69
C VAL A 48 -13.23 6.23 -15.40
N GLY A 49 -12.16 6.98 -15.12
CA GLY A 49 -11.83 8.22 -15.80
C GLY A 49 -12.74 9.42 -15.47
N LYS A 50 -13.52 9.35 -14.38
CA LYS A 50 -14.52 10.37 -14.04
C LYS A 50 -13.93 11.77 -13.80
N ILE A 51 -12.65 11.85 -13.42
CA ILE A 51 -11.92 13.10 -13.18
C ILE A 51 -10.90 13.43 -14.28
N GLY A 52 -10.88 12.67 -15.38
CA GLY A 52 -9.82 12.73 -16.38
C GLY A 52 -8.48 12.20 -15.86
N GLN A 53 -7.37 12.66 -16.44
CA GLN A 53 -6.03 12.25 -16.04
C GLN A 53 -5.58 13.02 -14.78
N PRO A 54 -5.30 12.33 -13.65
CA PRO A 54 -4.75 12.98 -12.47
C PRO A 54 -3.39 13.63 -12.79
N ARG A 55 -3.23 14.91 -12.42
CA ARG A 55 -1.97 15.67 -12.62
C ARG A 55 -1.20 15.93 -11.34
N SER A 56 -1.88 15.94 -10.19
CA SER A 56 -1.27 16.18 -8.89
C SER A 56 -1.95 15.32 -7.82
N LEU A 57 -1.15 14.82 -6.89
CA LEU A 57 -1.59 14.07 -5.73
C LEU A 57 -0.96 14.71 -4.49
N LYS A 58 -1.81 15.17 -3.56
CA LYS A 58 -1.37 15.66 -2.26
C LYS A 58 -1.83 14.69 -1.19
N ILE A 59 -0.87 14.09 -0.50
CA ILE A 59 -1.11 13.24 0.66
C ILE A 59 -0.67 14.01 1.90
N THR A 60 -1.55 14.13 2.88
CA THR A 60 -1.22 14.75 4.17
C THR A 60 -1.40 13.68 5.24
N SER A 61 -0.30 13.24 5.83
CA SER A 61 -0.34 12.36 7.00
C SER A 61 -0.14 13.21 8.26
N ARG A 62 -1.08 13.12 9.18
CA ARG A 62 -1.03 13.73 10.51
C ARG A 62 -1.44 12.66 11.51
N ASP A 63 -0.61 11.64 11.67
CA ASP A 63 -0.79 10.65 12.75
C ASP A 63 -0.06 11.19 14.00
N PRO A 64 -0.77 11.64 15.05
CA PRO A 64 -0.13 12.06 16.30
C PRO A 64 0.31 10.87 17.17
N ALA A 65 -0.38 9.73 17.05
CA ALA A 65 -0.12 8.46 17.73
C ALA A 65 -0.93 7.34 17.03
N PRO A 66 -0.58 6.05 17.19
CA PRO A 66 -1.40 4.94 16.69
C PRO A 66 -2.82 4.98 17.30
N PRO A 67 -3.86 4.59 16.54
CA PRO A 67 -5.21 4.43 17.09
C PRO A 67 -5.22 3.34 18.18
N PRO A 68 -6.02 3.50 19.27
CA PRO A 68 -6.12 2.54 20.37
C PRO A 68 -6.79 1.22 19.98
#